data_AF-S4NS93-F1
#
_entry.id   AF-S4NS93-F1
#
_cell.length_a   1.000
_cell.length_b   1.000
_cell.length_c   1.000
_cell.angle_alpha   90.00
_cell.angle_beta   90.00
_cell.angle_gamma   90.00
#
_symmetry.space_group_name_H-M   'P 1'
#
loop_
_entity.id
_entity.type
_entity.pdbx_description
1 polymer ?
#
loop_
_entity_poly.entity_id
_entity_poly.type
_entity_poly.pdbx_seq_one_letter_code
_entity_poly.pdbx_strand_id
1 'polypeptide(L)'
;SIKELGWCACEVVGQLEQLESLELGECSFGGSFAAALGKLVKLRRLRLERGVAHCAAPALLRALSVLPKLTRLELVNFDVKVGFDDALAECKNIQRLLIIPTYVSQSATTNKQVLSGVLRLKETLTHLMWGVTIELLRVTELFIDQCEAGEGESKRRDVGECIPVLKPVPGCRLPDDHRTV
;
A
#
# COMPACT_ATOMS: atom_id res chain seq x y z
N SER A 1 19.44 -23.18 3.06
CA SER A 1 18.75 -22.51 1.93
C SER A 1 18.61 -21.02 2.26
N ILE A 2 18.62 -20.06 1.31
CA ILE A 2 18.36 -18.62 1.61
C ILE A 2 17.03 -18.43 2.37
N LYS A 3 16.10 -19.38 2.24
CA LYS A 3 14.83 -19.43 3.00
C LYS A 3 15.00 -19.52 4.53
N GLU A 4 16.12 -20.02 5.03
CA GLU A 4 16.38 -20.19 6.48
C GLU A 4 17.06 -18.97 7.13
N LEU A 5 17.53 -18.01 6.33
CA LEU A 5 18.02 -16.73 6.84
C LEU A 5 16.91 -15.91 7.53
N GLY A 6 15.63 -16.15 7.20
CA GLY A 6 14.51 -15.35 7.68
C GLY A 6 14.38 -15.27 9.21
N TRP A 7 14.80 -16.30 9.95
CA TRP A 7 14.66 -16.32 11.41
C TRP A 7 15.87 -15.72 12.14
N CYS A 8 17.09 -15.99 11.67
CA CYS A 8 18.32 -15.53 12.33
C CYS A 8 18.75 -14.12 11.87
N ALA A 9 18.28 -13.65 10.70
CA ALA A 9 18.75 -12.39 10.11
C ALA A 9 18.08 -11.12 10.67
N CYS A 10 16.86 -11.21 11.24
CA CYS A 10 16.14 -10.01 11.69
C CYS A 10 16.92 -9.25 12.77
N GLU A 11 17.50 -9.94 13.76
CA GLU A 11 18.29 -9.30 14.81
C GLU A 11 19.58 -8.69 14.26
N VAL A 12 20.25 -9.38 13.33
CA VAL A 12 21.47 -8.90 12.68
C VAL A 12 21.21 -7.61 11.90
N VAL A 13 20.09 -7.52 11.18
CA VAL A 13 19.70 -6.29 10.48
C VAL A 13 19.63 -5.13 11.47
N GLY A 14 19.02 -5.33 12.64
CA GLY A 14 18.90 -4.31 13.68
C GLY A 14 20.22 -3.88 14.34
N GLN A 15 21.32 -4.61 14.14
CA GLN A 15 22.67 -4.25 14.62
C GLN A 15 23.44 -3.37 13.61
N LEU A 16 22.93 -3.20 12.39
CA LEU A 16 23.56 -2.38 11.36
C LEU A 16 23.24 -0.89 11.55
N GLU A 17 23.61 -0.31 12.69
CA GLU A 17 23.23 1.07 13.11
C GLU A 17 23.66 2.17 12.12
N GLN A 18 24.63 1.87 11.25
CA GLN A 18 25.12 2.79 10.22
C GLN A 18 24.36 2.69 8.89
N LEU A 19 23.40 1.78 8.77
CA LEU A 19 22.71 1.50 7.51
C LEU A 19 21.83 2.69 7.09
N GLU A 20 22.08 3.23 5.90
CA GLU A 20 21.27 4.31 5.32
C GLU A 20 20.29 3.83 4.24
N SER A 21 20.52 2.64 3.67
CA SER A 21 19.72 2.08 2.59
C SER A 21 19.59 0.58 2.77
N LEU A 22 18.37 0.08 2.74
CA LEU A 22 18.06 -1.35 2.84
C LEU A 22 17.07 -1.73 1.76
N GLU A 23 17.40 -2.77 1.00
CA GLU A 23 16.50 -3.39 0.03
C GLU A 23 16.47 -4.89 0.28
N LEU A 24 15.26 -5.43 0.43
CA LEU A 24 15.04 -6.86 0.63
C LEU A 24 13.85 -7.32 -0.19
N GLY A 25 14.03 -8.39 -0.96
CA GLY A 25 12.98 -9.04 -1.74
C GLY A 25 12.91 -10.53 -1.43
N GLU A 26 11.72 -11.12 -1.56
CA GLU A 26 11.50 -12.59 -1.47
C GLU A 26 11.96 -13.18 -0.13
N CYS A 27 11.77 -12.42 0.94
CA CYS A 27 12.20 -12.77 2.29
C CYS A 27 11.02 -13.01 3.24
N SER A 28 11.20 -13.94 4.17
CA SER A 28 10.19 -14.24 5.18
C SER A 28 10.43 -13.44 6.46
N PHE A 29 9.78 -12.29 6.58
CA PHE A 29 9.84 -11.43 7.75
C PHE A 29 8.63 -11.63 8.66
N GLY A 30 8.88 -12.01 9.92
CA GLY A 30 7.86 -12.03 10.98
C GLY A 30 7.72 -10.68 11.69
N GLY A 31 6.89 -10.62 12.72
CA GLY A 31 6.68 -9.39 13.51
C GLY A 31 7.96 -8.83 14.16
N SER A 32 8.96 -9.67 14.43
CA SER A 32 10.27 -9.27 14.97
C SER A 32 11.09 -8.39 14.00
N PHE A 33 10.84 -8.48 12.70
CA PHE A 33 11.54 -7.68 11.71
C PHE A 33 11.20 -6.19 11.83
N ALA A 34 9.94 -5.85 12.12
CA ALA A 34 9.53 -4.47 12.36
C ALA A 34 10.31 -3.86 13.54
N ALA A 35 10.46 -4.61 14.63
CA ALA A 35 11.24 -4.17 15.78
C ALA A 35 12.74 -3.96 15.45
N ALA A 36 13.32 -4.81 14.59
CA ALA A 36 14.70 -4.63 14.14
C ALA A 36 14.87 -3.37 13.29
N LEU A 37 13.95 -3.09 12.36
CA LEU A 37 13.98 -1.89 11.54
C LEU A 37 13.89 -0.61 12.37
N GLY A 38 13.12 -0.63 13.47
CA GLY A 38 13.01 0.49 14.41
C GLY A 38 14.35 0.93 15.04
N LYS A 39 15.38 0.08 15.02
CA LYS A 39 16.73 0.41 15.53
C LYS A 39 17.57 1.20 14.51
N LEU A 40 17.20 1.21 13.23
CA LEU A 40 18.00 1.76 12.14
C LEU A 40 17.76 3.27 11.98
N VAL A 41 18.11 4.05 12.99
CA VAL A 41 17.86 5.51 13.05
C VAL A 41 18.54 6.31 11.93
N LYS A 42 19.54 5.73 11.24
CA LYS A 42 20.21 6.32 10.08
C LYS A 42 19.57 5.96 8.74
N LEU A 43 18.58 5.07 8.72
CA LEU A 43 17.95 4.59 7.50
C LEU A 43 17.22 5.73 6.79
N ARG A 44 17.53 5.91 5.50
CA ARG A 44 16.95 6.94 4.62
C ARG A 44 16.07 6.33 3.53
N ARG A 45 16.41 5.13 3.09
CA ARG A 45 15.71 4.40 2.04
C ARG A 45 15.44 2.97 2.48
N LEU A 46 14.19 2.56 2.35
CA LEU A 46 13.77 1.20 2.57
C LEU A 46 12.94 0.72 1.38
N ARG A 47 13.35 -0.41 0.80
CA ARG A 47 12.58 -1.14 -0.19
C ARG A 47 12.32 -2.56 0.30
N LEU A 48 11.05 -2.95 0.28
CA LEU A 48 10.62 -4.28 0.63
C LEU A 48 9.78 -4.84 -0.52
N GLU A 49 10.11 -6.05 -0.96
CA GLU A 49 9.36 -6.79 -1.96
C GLU A 49 8.95 -8.15 -1.42
N ARG A 50 7.67 -8.53 -1.61
CA ARG A 50 7.15 -9.86 -1.23
C ARG A 50 7.53 -10.28 0.20
N GLY A 51 7.10 -9.48 1.17
CA GLY A 51 6.99 -9.97 2.54
C GLY A 51 5.89 -11.04 2.61
N VAL A 52 6.08 -12.10 3.40
CA VAL A 52 5.06 -13.17 3.55
C VAL A 52 3.67 -12.58 3.75
N ALA A 53 2.61 -13.28 3.33
CA ALA A 53 1.20 -12.92 3.54
C ALA A 53 0.79 -12.62 5.00
N HIS A 54 1.68 -12.85 5.96
CA HIS A 54 1.54 -12.52 7.39
C HIS A 54 2.24 -11.23 7.82
N CYS A 55 2.89 -10.51 6.89
CA CYS A 55 3.40 -9.17 7.16
C CYS A 55 2.21 -8.28 7.49
N ALA A 56 2.01 -8.02 8.78
CA ALA A 56 1.09 -7.02 9.24
C ALA A 56 1.66 -5.66 8.81
N ALA A 57 1.40 -5.27 7.56
CA ALA A 57 1.82 -4.00 6.98
C ALA A 57 1.58 -2.81 7.93
N PRO A 58 0.47 -2.76 8.72
CA PRO A 58 0.31 -1.74 9.74
C PRO A 58 1.40 -1.75 10.84
N ALA A 59 1.76 -2.91 11.39
CA ALA A 59 2.79 -3.00 12.43
C ALA A 59 4.18 -2.61 11.89
N LEU A 60 4.48 -3.02 10.67
CA LEU A 60 5.70 -2.61 9.97
C LEU A 60 5.75 -1.09 9.80
N LEU A 61 4.70 -0.48 9.24
CA LEU A 61 4.63 0.97 9.02
C LEU A 61 4.77 1.76 10.33
N ARG A 62 4.15 1.32 11.42
CA ARG A 62 4.31 1.96 12.74
C ARG A 62 5.74 1.87 13.28
N ALA A 63 6.47 0.78 12.98
CA ALA A 63 7.88 0.71 13.33
C ALA A 63 8.76 1.62 12.45
N LEU A 64 8.31 1.92 11.22
CA LEU A 64 9.00 2.84 10.32
C LEU A 64 8.69 4.31 10.64
N SER A 65 7.53 4.62 11.22
CA SER A 65 7.12 5.99 11.54
C SER A 65 8.04 6.66 12.56
N VAL A 66 8.69 5.88 13.42
CA VAL A 66 9.65 6.39 14.42
C VAL A 66 11.05 6.67 13.84
N LEU A 67 11.32 6.30 12.58
CA LEU A 67 12.63 6.52 11.96
C LEU A 67 12.74 7.96 11.42
N PRO A 68 13.59 8.80 12.03
CA PRO A 68 13.58 10.25 11.75
C PRO A 68 14.16 10.60 10.38
N LYS A 69 14.96 9.71 9.79
CA LYS A 69 15.66 9.97 8.52
C LYS A 69 15.04 9.26 7.33
N LEU A 70 14.05 8.38 7.55
CA LEU A 70 13.45 7.59 6.49
C LEU A 70 12.54 8.49 5.65
N THR A 71 12.94 8.74 4.40
CA THR A 71 12.21 9.62 3.48
C THR A 71 11.74 8.92 2.22
N ARG A 72 12.35 7.78 1.87
CA ARG A 72 11.96 6.96 0.71
C ARG A 72 11.54 5.57 1.16
N LEU A 73 10.28 5.23 0.89
CA LEU A 73 9.70 3.94 1.18
C LEU A 73 9.17 3.31 -0.10
N GLU A 74 9.54 2.07 -0.35
CA GLU A 74 9.05 1.28 -1.47
C GLU A 74 8.47 -0.05 -0.96
N LEU A 75 7.17 -0.26 -1.20
CA LEU A 75 6.44 -1.46 -0.80
C LEU A 75 5.94 -2.15 -2.07
N VAL A 76 6.59 -3.24 -2.46
CA VAL A 76 6.28 -3.97 -3.70
C VAL A 76 5.63 -5.31 -3.41
N ASN A 77 4.50 -5.56 -4.06
CA ASN A 77 3.68 -6.75 -3.86
C ASN A 77 3.31 -6.93 -2.38
N PHE A 78 2.78 -5.87 -1.76
CA PHE A 78 2.33 -5.88 -0.38
C PHE A 78 0.82 -6.07 -0.27
N ASP A 79 0.40 -6.91 0.67
CA ASP A 79 -1.01 -7.07 1.04
C ASP A 79 -1.48 -5.86 1.88
N VAL A 80 -2.46 -5.14 1.35
CA VAL A 80 -3.01 -3.93 1.96
C VAL A 80 -4.38 -4.24 2.53
N LYS A 81 -4.46 -4.21 3.87
CA LYS A 81 -5.66 -4.48 4.66
C LYS A 81 -6.11 -3.24 5.44
N VAL A 82 -7.26 -3.36 6.09
CA VAL A 82 -7.79 -2.33 7.01
C VAL A 82 -6.74 -1.95 8.06
N GLY A 83 -6.59 -0.65 8.31
CA GLY A 83 -5.61 -0.07 9.24
C GLY A 83 -4.25 0.21 8.61
N PHE A 84 -4.06 -0.14 7.33
CA PHE A 84 -2.89 0.28 6.56
C PHE A 84 -2.84 1.79 6.43
N ASP A 85 -3.98 2.42 6.15
CA ASP A 85 -4.06 3.86 6.05
C ASP A 85 -3.57 4.54 7.33
N ASP A 86 -4.06 4.11 8.49
CA ASP A 86 -3.69 4.64 9.81
C ASP A 86 -2.20 4.56 10.07
N ALA A 87 -1.61 3.39 9.85
CA ALA A 87 -0.18 3.22 10.03
C ALA A 87 0.65 4.03 9.01
N LEU A 88 0.21 4.12 7.74
CA LEU A 88 0.91 4.93 6.74
C LEU A 88 0.87 6.42 7.11
N ALA A 89 -0.27 6.89 7.62
CA ALA A 89 -0.43 8.29 8.01
C ALA A 89 0.45 8.70 9.19
N GLU A 90 0.92 7.77 10.02
CA GLU A 90 1.89 8.03 11.09
C GLU A 90 3.30 8.30 10.52
N CYS A 91 3.61 7.86 9.29
CA CYS A 91 4.93 7.98 8.66
C CYS A 91 5.21 9.40 8.13
N LYS A 92 5.19 10.40 9.01
CA LYS A 92 5.31 11.84 8.68
C LYS A 92 6.66 12.29 8.12
N ASN A 93 7.64 11.41 8.01
CA ASN A 93 8.93 11.72 7.39
C ASN A 93 8.99 11.32 5.91
N ILE A 94 8.02 10.54 5.43
CA ILE A 94 8.03 10.01 4.07
C ILE A 94 7.75 11.11 3.05
N GLN A 95 8.66 11.21 2.09
CA GLN A 95 8.63 12.17 0.98
C GLN A 95 8.41 11.48 -0.37
N ARG A 96 8.94 10.27 -0.54
CA ARG A 96 8.76 9.46 -1.74
C ARG A 96 8.20 8.10 -1.36
N LEU A 97 7.03 7.78 -1.88
CA LEU A 97 6.37 6.50 -1.67
C LEU A 97 6.21 5.80 -3.02
N LEU A 98 6.74 4.59 -3.12
CA LEU A 98 6.35 3.63 -4.14
C LEU A 98 5.51 2.54 -3.48
N ILE A 99 4.34 2.25 -4.04
CA ILE A 99 3.49 1.17 -3.57
C ILE A 99 2.92 0.37 -4.74
N ILE A 100 3.10 -0.94 -4.69
CA ILE A 100 2.50 -1.90 -5.62
C ILE A 100 1.73 -2.92 -4.76
N PRO A 101 0.41 -2.72 -4.57
CA PRO A 101 -0.39 -3.63 -3.75
C PRO A 101 -0.60 -4.99 -4.44
N THR A 102 -0.86 -6.04 -3.65
CA THR A 102 -1.46 -7.27 -4.16
C THR A 102 -2.98 -7.18 -4.13
N TYR A 103 -3.64 -7.51 -5.24
CA TYR A 103 -5.09 -7.39 -5.43
C TYR A 103 -5.82 -8.74 -5.24
N VAL A 104 -5.59 -9.40 -4.11
CA VAL A 104 -5.94 -10.82 -3.92
C VAL A 104 -7.46 -11.08 -3.77
N SER A 105 -8.25 -10.10 -3.30
CA SER A 105 -9.71 -10.26 -3.16
C SER A 105 -10.54 -9.00 -2.88
N GLN A 106 -9.93 -7.88 -2.47
CA GLN A 106 -10.66 -6.68 -2.06
C GLN A 106 -10.07 -5.40 -2.67
N SER A 107 -10.03 -5.31 -4.00
CA SER A 107 -9.42 -4.19 -4.74
C SER A 107 -9.92 -2.81 -4.33
N ALA A 108 -11.23 -2.65 -4.14
CA ALA A 108 -11.81 -1.40 -3.66
C ALA A 108 -11.32 -1.03 -2.25
N THR A 109 -11.27 -2.00 -1.33
CA THR A 109 -10.75 -1.79 0.03
C THR A 109 -9.26 -1.44 -0.01
N THR A 110 -8.45 -2.16 -0.77
CA THR A 110 -7.03 -1.88 -0.99
C THR A 110 -6.82 -0.46 -1.50
N ASN A 111 -7.54 -0.06 -2.55
CA ASN A 111 -7.44 1.30 -3.12
C ASN A 111 -7.84 2.37 -2.10
N LYS A 112 -8.94 2.16 -1.36
CA LYS A 112 -9.39 3.06 -0.30
C LYS A 112 -8.30 3.25 0.76
N GLN A 113 -7.69 2.15 1.23
CA GLN A 113 -6.65 2.18 2.25
C GLN A 113 -5.39 2.93 1.77
N VAL A 114 -4.90 2.64 0.56
CA VAL A 114 -3.74 3.35 0.00
C VAL A 114 -4.06 4.84 -0.16
N LEU A 115 -5.18 5.19 -0.79
CA LEU A 115 -5.56 6.58 -1.05
C LEU A 115 -5.78 7.37 0.26
N SER A 116 -6.49 6.80 1.23
CA SER A 116 -6.72 7.39 2.56
C SER A 116 -5.40 7.69 3.28
N GLY A 117 -4.46 6.73 3.28
CA GLY A 117 -3.15 6.92 3.92
C GLY A 117 -2.33 8.00 3.23
N VAL A 118 -2.23 7.96 1.89
CA VAL A 118 -1.51 8.94 1.07
C VAL A 118 -2.03 10.35 1.27
N LEU A 119 -3.35 10.56 1.25
CA LEU A 119 -3.95 11.89 1.45
C LEU A 119 -3.60 12.50 2.81
N ARG A 120 -3.36 11.67 3.83
CA ARG A 120 -2.95 12.14 5.17
C ARG A 120 -1.45 12.38 5.31
N LEU A 121 -0.67 12.10 4.27
CA LEU A 121 0.73 12.48 4.13
C LEU A 121 0.91 13.74 3.27
N LYS A 122 -0.16 14.48 2.96
CA LYS A 122 -0.14 15.68 2.09
C LYS A 122 0.91 16.74 2.45
N GLU A 123 1.30 16.85 3.72
CA GLU A 123 2.28 17.84 4.18
C GLU A 123 3.73 17.43 3.89
N THR A 124 3.98 16.14 3.63
CA THR A 124 5.34 15.57 3.61
C THR A 124 5.63 14.83 2.31
N LEU A 125 4.63 14.15 1.75
CA LEU A 125 4.75 13.35 0.53
C LEU A 125 4.82 14.27 -0.69
N THR A 126 5.92 14.17 -1.44
CA THR A 126 6.17 14.97 -2.65
C THR A 126 6.11 14.13 -3.93
N HIS A 127 6.34 12.82 -3.82
CA HIS A 127 6.30 11.91 -4.96
C HIS A 127 5.56 10.63 -4.56
N LEU A 128 4.56 10.27 -5.37
CA LEU A 128 3.83 9.02 -5.27
C LEU A 128 4.03 8.23 -6.57
N MET A 129 4.45 6.98 -6.44
CA MET A 129 4.42 5.99 -7.50
C MET A 129 3.47 4.87 -7.06
N TRP A 130 2.28 4.83 -7.64
CA TRP A 130 1.31 3.77 -7.36
C TRP A 130 1.29 2.81 -8.55
N GLY A 131 1.82 1.60 -8.34
CA GLY A 131 1.76 0.53 -9.33
C GLY A 131 0.38 -0.09 -9.40
N VAL A 132 -0.22 -0.05 -10.59
CA VAL A 132 -1.42 -0.80 -10.93
C VAL A 132 -1.00 -2.09 -11.60
N THR A 133 -1.50 -3.23 -11.12
CA THR A 133 -1.14 -4.54 -11.65
C THR A 133 -2.23 -5.09 -12.55
N ILE A 134 -1.88 -6.04 -13.41
CA ILE A 134 -2.83 -6.70 -14.34
C ILE A 134 -3.94 -7.42 -13.55
N GLU A 135 -3.64 -7.92 -12.35
CA GLU A 135 -4.63 -8.51 -11.46
C GLU A 135 -5.76 -7.54 -11.11
N LEU A 136 -5.44 -6.24 -10.87
CA LEU A 136 -6.48 -5.23 -10.65
C LEU A 136 -7.35 -5.07 -11.88
N LEU A 137 -6.74 -4.94 -13.06
CA LEU A 137 -7.45 -4.75 -14.33
C LEU A 137 -8.42 -5.90 -14.59
N ARG A 138 -7.96 -7.15 -14.43
CA ARG A 138 -8.80 -8.35 -14.60
C ARG A 138 -9.98 -8.40 -13.63
N VAL A 139 -9.77 -8.06 -12.36
CA VAL A 139 -10.87 -8.02 -11.37
C VAL A 139 -11.89 -6.94 -11.74
N THR A 140 -11.43 -5.82 -12.30
CA THR A 140 -12.34 -4.77 -12.77
C THR A 140 -13.12 -5.18 -14.02
N GLU A 141 -12.48 -5.82 -15.01
CA GLU A 141 -13.17 -6.37 -16.18
C GLU A 141 -14.29 -7.33 -15.77
N LEU A 142 -13.99 -8.28 -14.87
CA LEU A 142 -15.00 -9.23 -14.35
C LEU A 142 -16.16 -8.54 -13.63
N PHE A 143 -15.91 -7.43 -12.95
CA PHE A 143 -16.96 -6.66 -12.28
C PHE A 143 -17.84 -5.92 -13.30
N ILE A 144 -17.24 -5.35 -14.35
CA ILE A 144 -17.98 -4.71 -15.45
C ILE A 144 -18.90 -5.73 -16.12
N ASP A 145 -18.38 -6.91 -16.47
CA ASP A 145 -19.16 -7.99 -17.08
C ASP A 145 -20.36 -8.40 -16.22
N GLN A 146 -20.17 -8.48 -14.89
CA GLN A 146 -21.25 -8.81 -13.95
C GLN A 146 -22.33 -7.71 -13.87
N CYS A 147 -21.92 -6.44 -13.90
CA CYS A 147 -22.87 -5.33 -13.93
C CYS A 147 -23.68 -5.31 -15.24
N GLU A 148 -23.01 -5.56 -16.38
CA GLU A 148 -23.66 -5.60 -17.69
C GLU A 148 -24.59 -6.81 -17.85
N ALA A 149 -24.24 -7.96 -17.28
CA ALA A 149 -25.10 -9.15 -17.29
C ALA A 149 -26.37 -9.00 -16.43
N GLY A 150 -26.38 -8.10 -15.44
CA GLY A 150 -27.53 -7.84 -14.56
C GLY A 150 -28.55 -6.85 -15.13
N GLU A 151 -28.18 -6.03 -16.11
CA GLU A 151 -29.07 -5.13 -16.85
C GLU A 151 -29.45 -5.79 -18.19
N GLY A 152 -30.56 -6.52 -18.24
CA GLY A 152 -30.97 -7.30 -19.42
C GLY A 152 -30.88 -6.51 -20.74
N GLU A 153 -30.07 -7.02 -21.69
CA GLU A 153 -29.89 -6.72 -23.13
C GLU A 153 -30.01 -5.28 -23.67
N SER A 154 -30.26 -4.25 -22.86
CA SER A 154 -30.48 -2.89 -23.33
C SER A 154 -29.45 -1.94 -22.74
N LYS A 155 -28.46 -1.63 -23.59
CA LYS A 155 -27.37 -0.66 -23.46
C LYS A 155 -26.06 -1.26 -22.94
N ARG A 156 -25.31 -1.86 -23.88
CA ARG A 156 -23.84 -1.71 -23.89
C ARG A 156 -23.54 -0.22 -23.81
N ARG A 157 -23.27 0.28 -22.60
CA ARG A 157 -22.65 1.61 -22.45
C ARG A 157 -21.21 1.39 -22.90
N ASP A 158 -20.73 2.23 -23.79
CA ASP A 158 -19.30 2.27 -24.15
C ASP A 158 -18.53 2.78 -22.92
N VAL A 159 -18.38 1.90 -21.93
CA VAL A 159 -17.48 2.10 -20.81
C VAL A 159 -16.12 1.76 -21.40
N GLY A 160 -15.42 2.79 -21.92
CA GLY A 160 -14.04 2.62 -22.37
C GLY A 160 -13.13 2.06 -21.27
N GLU A 161 -11.81 2.14 -21.41
CA GLU A 161 -10.81 1.66 -20.43
C GLU A 161 -10.84 2.37 -19.04
N CYS A 162 -11.96 2.97 -18.66
CA CYS A 162 -12.19 3.72 -17.45
C CYS A 162 -13.08 2.92 -16.48
N ILE A 163 -12.62 2.81 -15.24
CA ILE A 163 -13.34 2.17 -14.14
C ILE A 163 -14.53 3.06 -13.71
N PRO A 164 -15.78 2.56 -13.72
CA PRO A 164 -16.92 3.36 -13.29
C PRO A 164 -16.89 3.59 -11.78
N VAL A 165 -16.85 4.86 -11.37
CA VAL A 165 -16.96 5.23 -9.96
C VAL A 165 -18.43 5.35 -9.59
N LEU A 166 -18.91 4.43 -8.75
CA LEU A 166 -20.25 4.52 -8.18
C LEU A 166 -20.33 5.72 -7.23
N LYS A 167 -21.27 6.64 -7.51
CA LYS A 167 -21.54 7.80 -6.66
C LYS A 167 -22.48 7.41 -5.51
N PRO A 168 -22.33 8.00 -4.30
CA PRO A 168 -21.28 8.95 -3.93
C PRO A 168 -19.92 8.26 -3.74
N VAL A 169 -18.85 8.93 -4.19
CA VAL A 169 -17.49 8.39 -4.05
C VAL A 169 -17.16 8.26 -2.56
N PRO A 170 -16.85 7.05 -2.04
CA PRO A 170 -16.56 6.86 -0.63
C PRO A 170 -15.40 7.75 -0.17
N GLY A 171 -15.63 8.61 0.82
CA GLY A 171 -14.62 9.52 1.38
C GLY A 171 -14.53 10.89 0.70
N CYS A 172 -15.21 11.11 -0.43
CA CYS A 172 -15.37 12.45 -0.99
C CYS A 172 -16.66 13.09 -0.42
N ARG A 173 -16.52 14.10 0.44
CA ARG A 173 -17.63 15.03 0.68
C ARG A 173 -17.72 15.94 -0.54
N LEU A 174 -18.71 15.70 -1.39
CA LEU A 174 -19.03 16.66 -2.45
C LEU A 174 -19.48 17.98 -1.77
N PRO A 175 -19.10 19.16 -2.31
CA PRO A 175 -19.68 20.43 -1.88
C PRO A 175 -21.21 20.36 -1.98
N ASP A 176 -21.92 21.03 -1.08
CA ASP A 176 -23.39 20.99 -0.96
C ASP A 176 -24.13 21.49 -2.24
N ASP A 177 -23.42 22.06 -3.20
CA ASP A 177 -23.94 22.70 -4.43
C ASP A 177 -24.39 21.72 -5.53
N HIS A 178 -24.45 20.41 -5.26
CA HIS A 178 -25.00 19.41 -6.20
C HIS A 178 -26.25 18.70 -5.69
N ARG A 179 -27.05 19.37 -4.86
CA ARG A 179 -28.48 19.08 -4.73
C ARG A 179 -29.26 19.96 -5.71
N THR A 180 -29.33 19.56 -6.96
CA THR A 180 -30.31 20.10 -7.90
C THR A 180 -31.05 18.97 -8.60
N VAL A 181 -32.32 18.88 -8.19
CA VAL A 181 -33.52 18.24 -8.79
C VAL A 181 -33.45 16.76 -9.15
#